data_AF-A0A966TFZ5-F1
#
_entry.id   AF-A0A966TFZ5-F1
#
_cell.length_a   1.000
_cell.length_b   1.000
_cell.length_c   1.000
_cell.angle_alpha   90.00
_cell.angle_beta   90.00
_cell.angle_gamma   90.00
#
_symmetry.space_group_name_H-M   'P 1'
#
loop_
_entity.id
_entity.type
_entity.pdbx_description
1 polymer ?
#
loop_
_entity_poly.entity_id
_entity_poly.type
_entity_poly.pdbx_seq_one_letter_code
_entity_poly.pdbx_strand_id
1 'polypeptide(L)'
;GLVRFRIQHISDPFNETQPLYRTGIAVGDYPIDHHHRKNPEAPQHLGFYPIPSFSVPLGALIPAQAHGLVVAEKAISVSNVVNGTTRLQPCVLLIGQAAGTLAALATKRKDLQAALVPVRTVQRALLTSGAYLMPYADVTPAHPHFMAIQRIGATGMLRGKGQPNAWANRTWFYPDSTIATGQFLSAIPPALLGIKERDQADPNALLTIEGSLRWLYLLRQRAASFSKNNIPQWDVAKISELAQANWKGWQLNDFSLQRPITRSELAVLLDSLLDPFSNYPVNHQGVIQL
;
A
#
# COMPACT_ATOMS: atom_id res chain seq x y z
N GLY A 1 7.49 -14.65 -13.18
CA GLY A 1 7.85 -13.23 -13.05
C GLY A 1 8.79 -13.03 -11.87
N LEU A 2 9.24 -11.81 -11.63
CA LEU A 2 10.11 -11.46 -10.48
C LEU A 2 9.46 -11.79 -9.13
N VAL A 3 8.13 -11.82 -9.09
CA VAL A 3 7.36 -12.43 -8.01
C VAL A 3 6.28 -13.36 -8.57
N ARG A 4 5.77 -14.24 -7.72
CA ARG A 4 4.56 -15.03 -8.00
C ARG A 4 3.46 -14.63 -7.03
N PHE A 5 2.41 -13.99 -7.54
CA PHE A 5 1.26 -13.59 -6.71
C PHE A 5 0.41 -14.84 -6.42
N ARG A 6 -0.04 -15.00 -5.17
CA ARG A 6 -0.63 -16.23 -4.63
C ARG A 6 -1.73 -15.85 -3.66
N ILE A 7 -2.57 -16.82 -3.31
CA ILE A 7 -3.74 -16.61 -2.45
C ILE A 7 -3.36 -15.98 -1.10
N GLN A 8 -2.24 -16.40 -0.51
CA GLN A 8 -1.80 -15.92 0.81
C GLN A 8 -1.51 -14.41 0.79
N HIS A 9 -0.97 -13.91 -0.32
CA HIS A 9 -0.75 -12.48 -0.53
C HIS A 9 -2.05 -11.67 -0.67
N ILE A 10 -3.21 -12.32 -0.75
CA ILE A 10 -4.53 -11.71 -0.78
C ILE A 10 -5.27 -11.93 0.56
N SER A 11 -5.28 -13.16 1.07
CA SER A 11 -6.02 -13.54 2.28
C SER A 11 -5.39 -12.99 3.56
N ASP A 12 -4.05 -12.92 3.60
CA ASP A 12 -3.31 -12.39 4.75
C ASP A 12 -2.09 -11.55 4.32
N PRO A 13 -2.30 -10.44 3.60
CA PRO A 13 -1.24 -9.70 2.93
C PRO A 13 -0.19 -9.13 3.89
N PHE A 14 -0.56 -8.89 5.15
CA PHE A 14 0.29 -8.19 6.12
C PHE A 14 1.21 -9.11 6.92
N ASN A 15 0.99 -10.42 6.88
CA ASN A 15 1.79 -11.42 7.59
C ASN A 15 2.67 -12.28 6.66
N GLU A 16 2.55 -12.11 5.34
CA GLU A 16 3.42 -12.78 4.37
C GLU A 16 4.87 -12.29 4.44
N THR A 17 5.82 -13.22 4.23
CA THR A 17 7.26 -12.91 4.15
C THR A 17 7.59 -11.94 3.01
N GLN A 18 6.83 -12.03 1.92
CA GLN A 18 6.86 -11.07 0.81
C GLN A 18 5.63 -10.15 0.90
N PRO A 19 5.77 -8.94 1.44
CA PRO A 19 4.67 -7.99 1.61
C PRO A 19 4.32 -7.31 0.28
N LEU A 20 3.81 -8.11 -0.66
CA LEU A 20 3.58 -7.71 -2.06
C LEU A 20 2.56 -6.57 -2.21
N TYR A 21 1.68 -6.36 -1.22
CA TYR A 21 0.77 -5.22 -1.18
C TYR A 21 1.50 -3.87 -1.30
N ARG A 22 2.76 -3.78 -0.85
CA ARG A 22 3.56 -2.55 -0.97
C ARG A 22 3.91 -2.21 -2.42
N THR A 23 3.82 -3.18 -3.32
CA THR A 23 4.16 -3.07 -4.75
C THR A 23 2.94 -3.08 -5.66
N GLY A 24 1.74 -2.89 -5.10
CA GLY A 24 0.47 -2.88 -5.84
C GLY A 24 0.44 -1.84 -6.96
N ILE A 25 -0.05 -2.23 -8.14
CA ILE A 25 -0.20 -1.36 -9.33
C ILE A 25 -1.57 -1.43 -10.00
N ALA A 26 -2.42 -2.33 -9.55
CA ALA A 26 -3.78 -2.53 -10.01
C ALA A 26 -4.57 -3.15 -8.86
N VAL A 27 -5.88 -2.93 -8.81
CA VAL A 27 -6.74 -3.44 -7.75
C VAL A 27 -7.83 -4.36 -8.30
N GLY A 28 -8.27 -5.30 -7.50
CA GLY A 28 -9.41 -6.17 -7.79
C GLY A 28 -10.18 -6.50 -6.53
N ASP A 29 -11.46 -6.81 -6.67
CA ASP A 29 -12.41 -6.98 -5.57
C ASP A 29 -13.30 -8.23 -5.73
N TYR A 30 -13.13 -8.96 -6.83
CA TYR A 30 -13.95 -10.12 -7.13
C TYR A 30 -13.43 -11.38 -6.44
N PRO A 31 -14.30 -12.30 -5.99
CA PRO A 31 -13.88 -13.58 -5.42
C PRO A 31 -13.15 -14.46 -6.44
N ILE A 32 -12.61 -15.59 -5.99
CA ILE A 32 -12.02 -16.58 -6.89
C ILE A 32 -13.16 -17.39 -7.52
N ASP A 33 -13.39 -17.15 -8.81
CA ASP A 33 -14.47 -17.75 -9.57
C ASP A 33 -14.02 -18.95 -10.42
N HIS A 34 -14.70 -20.07 -10.20
CA HIS A 34 -14.55 -21.31 -10.94
C HIS A 34 -15.90 -21.65 -11.62
N HIS A 35 -15.90 -21.79 -12.94
CA HIS A 35 -17.11 -22.13 -13.70
C HIS A 35 -17.32 -23.65 -13.76
N HIS A 36 -18.42 -24.15 -13.17
CA HIS A 36 -18.71 -25.58 -13.06
C HIS A 36 -19.82 -26.07 -14.01
N ARG A 37 -20.51 -25.17 -14.72
CA ARG A 37 -21.65 -25.52 -15.60
C ARG A 37 -21.32 -26.49 -16.75
N LYS A 38 -20.05 -26.80 -16.98
CA LYS A 38 -19.60 -27.80 -17.97
C LYS A 38 -19.58 -29.23 -17.42
N ASN A 39 -19.53 -29.42 -16.10
CA ASN A 39 -19.48 -30.74 -15.47
C ASN A 39 -20.64 -30.89 -14.47
N PRO A 40 -21.73 -31.59 -14.82
CA PRO A 40 -22.85 -31.86 -13.91
C PRO A 40 -22.44 -32.56 -12.62
N GLU A 41 -21.36 -33.36 -12.67
CA GLU A 41 -20.80 -34.08 -11.51
C GLU A 41 -19.96 -33.20 -10.57
N ALA A 42 -19.67 -31.95 -10.96
CA ALA A 42 -19.00 -31.03 -10.07
C ALA A 42 -19.94 -30.61 -8.93
N PRO A 43 -19.42 -30.36 -7.70
CA PRO A 43 -20.26 -29.90 -6.60
C PRO A 43 -21.02 -28.63 -6.98
N GLN A 44 -22.35 -28.70 -6.96
CA GLN A 44 -23.24 -27.61 -7.42
C GLN A 44 -23.23 -26.41 -6.46
N HIS A 45 -22.70 -26.59 -5.24
CA HIS A 45 -22.63 -25.58 -4.18
C HIS A 45 -21.20 -25.41 -3.64
N LEU A 46 -20.24 -25.13 -4.53
CA LEU A 46 -18.94 -24.63 -4.10
C LEU A 46 -19.05 -23.15 -3.75
N GLY A 47 -18.95 -22.83 -2.46
CA GLY A 47 -18.72 -21.46 -2.04
C GLY A 47 -17.40 -20.97 -2.63
N PHE A 48 -17.37 -19.73 -3.14
CA PHE A 48 -16.12 -19.13 -3.56
C PHE A 48 -15.20 -18.96 -2.36
N TYR A 49 -13.91 -19.25 -2.50
CA TYR A 49 -12.95 -18.97 -1.42
C TYR A 49 -12.96 -17.46 -1.15
N PRO A 50 -13.36 -17.02 0.05
CA PRO A 50 -13.55 -15.62 0.34
C PRO A 50 -12.19 -14.93 0.39
N ILE A 51 -12.01 -13.91 -0.45
CA ILE A 51 -10.84 -13.05 -0.44
C ILE A 51 -11.27 -11.61 -0.24
N PRO A 52 -10.51 -10.76 0.47
CA PRO A 52 -10.77 -9.33 0.43
C PRO A 52 -10.39 -8.76 -0.94
N SER A 53 -10.68 -7.47 -1.17
CA SER A 53 -10.09 -6.76 -2.31
C SER A 53 -8.56 -6.74 -2.17
N PHE A 54 -7.87 -6.81 -3.30
CA PHE A 54 -6.43 -7.02 -3.37
C PHE A 54 -5.75 -6.05 -4.33
N SER A 55 -4.41 -6.00 -4.25
CA SER A 55 -3.55 -5.28 -5.19
C SER A 55 -2.62 -6.22 -5.92
N VAL A 56 -2.56 -6.13 -7.25
CA VAL A 56 -1.64 -6.90 -8.09
C VAL A 56 -0.24 -6.29 -8.01
N PRO A 57 0.80 -7.06 -7.66
CA PRO A 57 2.16 -6.53 -7.50
C PRO A 57 2.87 -6.31 -8.83
N LEU A 58 3.66 -5.24 -8.94
CA LEU A 58 4.41 -4.87 -10.15
C LEU A 58 5.29 -6.02 -10.69
N GLY A 59 6.00 -6.72 -9.79
CA GLY A 59 6.90 -7.80 -10.19
C GLY A 59 6.19 -8.99 -10.85
N ALA A 60 4.86 -9.09 -10.76
CA ALA A 60 4.11 -10.13 -11.46
C ALA A 60 4.09 -9.91 -12.99
N LEU A 61 4.26 -8.67 -13.44
CA LEU A 61 4.27 -8.29 -14.85
C LEU A 61 5.65 -8.50 -15.50
N ILE A 62 6.71 -8.71 -14.72
CA ILE A 62 8.10 -8.70 -15.23
C ILE A 62 8.64 -10.13 -15.26
N PRO A 63 8.99 -10.71 -16.42
CA PRO A 63 9.64 -12.01 -16.50
C PRO A 63 10.98 -12.05 -15.75
N ALA A 64 11.28 -13.15 -15.06
CA ALA A 64 12.53 -13.28 -14.30
C ALA A 64 13.74 -13.69 -15.17
N GLN A 65 13.47 -14.34 -16.31
CA GLN A 65 14.48 -14.94 -17.19
C GLN A 65 14.51 -14.30 -18.59
N ALA A 66 13.71 -13.26 -18.82
CA ALA A 66 13.67 -12.54 -20.10
C ALA A 66 13.70 -11.04 -19.85
N HIS A 67 14.56 -10.33 -20.58
CA HIS A 67 14.72 -8.89 -20.49
C HIS A 67 13.91 -8.18 -21.57
N GLY A 68 13.61 -6.88 -21.37
CA GLY A 68 12.91 -6.06 -22.36
C GLY A 68 11.43 -6.39 -22.56
N LEU A 69 10.85 -7.28 -21.74
CA LEU A 69 9.44 -7.68 -21.82
C LEU A 69 8.65 -7.21 -20.61
N VAL A 70 7.42 -6.76 -20.86
CA VAL A 70 6.40 -6.51 -19.85
C VAL A 70 5.17 -7.33 -20.21
N VAL A 71 4.74 -8.19 -19.30
CA VAL A 71 3.60 -9.07 -19.49
C VAL A 71 2.35 -8.41 -18.91
N ALA A 72 1.23 -8.54 -19.61
CA ALA A 72 -0.08 -8.02 -19.19
C ALA A 72 -1.16 -9.11 -19.25
N GLU A 73 -2.36 -8.77 -18.80
CA GLU A 73 -3.57 -9.61 -18.89
C GLU A 73 -3.38 -11.01 -18.25
N LYS A 74 -3.78 -12.10 -18.90
CA LYS A 74 -3.83 -13.45 -18.30
C LYS A 74 -2.46 -14.11 -18.16
N ALA A 75 -1.42 -13.52 -18.75
CA ALA A 75 -0.08 -14.09 -18.78
C ALA A 75 0.78 -13.68 -17.56
N ILE A 76 0.28 -12.80 -16.68
CA ILE A 76 1.03 -12.34 -15.51
C ILE A 76 1.35 -13.50 -14.54
N SER A 77 2.40 -13.32 -13.75
CA SER A 77 2.94 -14.33 -12.84
C SER A 77 2.11 -14.50 -11.58
N VAL A 78 1.05 -15.31 -11.67
CA VAL A 78 0.10 -15.61 -10.58
C VAL A 78 -0.06 -17.12 -10.37
N SER A 79 -0.61 -17.55 -9.23
CA SER A 79 -1.06 -18.94 -9.06
C SER A 79 -2.32 -19.20 -9.91
N ASN A 80 -2.59 -20.47 -10.20
CA ASN A 80 -3.82 -20.85 -10.93
C ASN A 80 -5.08 -20.26 -10.28
N VAL A 81 -5.15 -20.36 -8.94
CA VAL A 81 -6.23 -19.82 -8.11
C VAL A 81 -6.36 -18.31 -8.25
N VAL A 82 -5.26 -17.56 -8.15
CA VAL A 82 -5.28 -16.08 -8.26
C VAL A 82 -5.62 -15.63 -9.68
N ASN A 83 -5.25 -16.40 -10.70
CA ASN A 83 -5.65 -16.11 -12.08
C ASN A 83 -7.18 -16.08 -12.25
N GLY A 84 -7.92 -16.82 -11.41
CA GLY A 84 -9.38 -16.81 -11.39
C GLY A 84 -10.00 -15.45 -11.13
N THR A 85 -9.33 -14.60 -10.34
CA THR A 85 -9.80 -13.25 -9.99
C THR A 85 -9.09 -12.12 -10.76
N THR A 86 -7.79 -12.25 -11.04
CA THR A 86 -7.03 -11.20 -11.76
C THR A 86 -7.41 -11.06 -13.24
N ARG A 87 -8.07 -12.07 -13.82
CA ARG A 87 -8.48 -12.09 -15.24
C ARG A 87 -9.73 -11.28 -15.57
N LEU A 88 -10.38 -10.65 -14.59
CA LEU A 88 -11.60 -9.90 -14.83
C LEU A 88 -11.31 -8.58 -15.53
N GLN A 89 -12.24 -8.16 -16.38
CA GLN A 89 -12.06 -7.01 -17.26
C GLN A 89 -11.58 -5.74 -16.53
N PRO A 90 -12.15 -5.34 -15.37
CA PRO A 90 -11.67 -4.15 -14.66
C PRO A 90 -10.20 -4.28 -14.22
N CYS A 91 -9.82 -5.44 -13.66
CA CYS A 91 -8.46 -5.70 -13.21
C CYS A 91 -7.48 -5.74 -14.40
N VAL A 92 -7.87 -6.37 -15.51
CA VAL A 92 -7.08 -6.45 -16.75
C VAL A 92 -6.82 -5.06 -17.35
N LEU A 93 -7.82 -4.16 -17.33
CA LEU A 93 -7.63 -2.78 -17.80
C LEU A 93 -6.60 -2.03 -16.96
N LEU A 94 -6.66 -2.17 -15.63
CA LEU A 94 -5.68 -1.57 -14.71
C LEU A 94 -4.28 -2.16 -14.90
N ILE A 95 -4.17 -3.49 -15.08
CA ILE A 95 -2.91 -4.17 -15.40
C ILE A 95 -2.35 -3.63 -16.73
N GLY A 96 -3.18 -3.42 -17.74
CA GLY A 96 -2.78 -2.82 -19.02
C GLY A 96 -2.21 -1.41 -18.86
N GLN A 97 -2.87 -0.55 -18.08
CA GLN A 97 -2.38 0.79 -17.76
C GLN A 97 -1.04 0.73 -17.02
N ALA A 98 -0.89 -0.17 -16.04
CA ALA A 98 0.35 -0.37 -15.31
C ALA A 98 1.48 -0.88 -16.20
N ALA A 99 1.20 -1.84 -17.09
CA ALA A 99 2.16 -2.39 -18.04
C ALA A 99 2.66 -1.31 -19.01
N GLY A 100 1.76 -0.51 -19.59
CA GLY A 100 2.11 0.60 -20.47
C GLY A 100 2.91 1.69 -19.73
N THR A 101 2.53 2.03 -18.50
CA THR A 101 3.26 2.98 -17.65
C THR A 101 4.68 2.48 -17.36
N LEU A 102 4.83 1.21 -16.99
CA LEU A 102 6.13 0.59 -16.76
C LEU A 102 7.01 0.62 -18.01
N ALA A 103 6.45 0.25 -19.16
CA ALA A 103 7.17 0.27 -20.43
C ALA A 103 7.64 1.69 -20.80
N ALA A 104 6.76 2.69 -20.70
CA ALA A 104 7.08 4.08 -20.98
C ALA A 104 8.12 4.68 -20.00
N LEU A 105 8.16 4.22 -18.75
CA LEU A 105 9.21 4.60 -17.80
C LEU A 105 10.53 3.89 -18.09
N ALA A 106 10.49 2.64 -18.55
CA ALA A 106 11.68 1.87 -18.92
C ALA A 106 12.40 2.50 -20.12
N THR A 107 11.66 3.01 -21.12
CA THR A 107 12.27 3.65 -22.32
C THR A 107 13.02 4.94 -22.02
N LYS A 108 12.73 5.59 -20.89
CA LYS A 108 13.48 6.78 -20.42
C LYS A 108 14.83 6.43 -19.79
N ARG A 109 15.11 5.13 -19.60
CA ARG A 109 16.38 4.64 -19.05
C ARG A 109 17.29 4.13 -20.17
N LYS A 110 18.61 4.20 -19.94
CA LYS A 110 19.61 3.71 -20.91
C LYS A 110 19.57 2.19 -21.10
N ASP A 111 19.23 1.45 -20.06
CA ASP A 111 19.24 -0.03 -20.05
C ASP A 111 17.94 -0.65 -20.61
N LEU A 112 16.88 0.14 -20.79
CA LEU A 112 15.55 -0.28 -21.26
C LEU A 112 14.93 -1.43 -20.44
N GLN A 113 15.41 -1.69 -19.23
CA GLN A 113 14.96 -2.84 -18.45
C GLN A 113 13.83 -2.45 -17.50
N ALA A 114 12.65 -3.04 -17.73
CA ALA A 114 11.49 -2.91 -16.83
C ALA A 114 11.81 -3.30 -15.38
N ALA A 115 12.62 -4.34 -15.17
CA ALA A 115 13.06 -4.79 -13.85
C ALA A 115 13.82 -3.72 -13.04
N LEU A 116 14.48 -2.77 -13.73
CA LEU A 116 15.30 -1.71 -13.13
C LEU A 116 14.52 -0.42 -12.90
N VAL A 117 13.25 -0.34 -13.32
CA VAL A 117 12.37 0.78 -12.98
C VAL A 117 11.94 0.64 -11.51
N PRO A 118 12.20 1.65 -10.64
CA PRO A 118 11.81 1.57 -9.25
C PRO A 118 10.29 1.47 -9.08
N VAL A 119 9.82 0.58 -8.21
CA VAL A 119 8.39 0.35 -7.92
C VAL A 119 7.65 1.67 -7.64
N ARG A 120 8.22 2.50 -6.77
CA ARG A 120 7.63 3.79 -6.37
C ARG A 120 7.49 4.79 -7.53
N THR A 121 8.33 4.69 -8.56
CA THR A 121 8.22 5.54 -9.76
C THR A 121 6.99 5.18 -10.58
N VAL A 122 6.74 3.88 -10.78
CA VAL A 122 5.55 3.37 -11.48
C VAL A 122 4.29 3.71 -10.70
N GLN A 123 4.27 3.41 -9.40
CA GLN A 123 3.13 3.69 -8.54
C GLN A 123 2.80 5.19 -8.48
N ARG A 124 3.80 6.08 -8.48
CA ARG A 124 3.57 7.53 -8.54
C ARG A 124 2.91 7.95 -9.84
N ALA A 125 3.38 7.46 -10.99
CA ALA A 125 2.78 7.77 -12.28
C ALA A 125 1.31 7.30 -12.37
N LEU A 126 1.02 6.12 -11.82
CA LEU A 126 -0.34 5.58 -11.72
C LEU A 126 -1.23 6.43 -10.80
N LEU A 127 -0.76 6.77 -9.60
CA LEU A 127 -1.49 7.63 -8.66
C LEU A 127 -1.78 9.02 -9.25
N THR A 128 -0.81 9.63 -9.92
CA THR A 128 -1.01 10.93 -10.59
C THR A 128 -2.10 10.86 -11.67
N SER A 129 -2.35 9.67 -12.22
CA SER A 129 -3.43 9.42 -13.19
C SER A 129 -4.76 9.02 -12.52
N GLY A 130 -4.86 9.12 -11.19
CA GLY A 130 -6.06 8.76 -10.42
C GLY A 130 -6.26 7.26 -10.18
N ALA A 131 -5.27 6.41 -10.50
CA ALA A 131 -5.35 4.97 -10.26
C ALA A 131 -5.21 4.65 -8.76
N TYR A 132 -5.74 3.50 -8.34
CA TYR A 132 -5.59 3.01 -6.96
C TYR A 132 -4.35 2.12 -6.85
N LEU A 133 -3.59 2.26 -5.76
CA LEU A 133 -2.56 1.29 -5.35
C LEU A 133 -3.11 0.29 -4.33
N MET A 134 -3.99 0.77 -3.47
CA MET A 134 -4.66 0.03 -2.40
C MET A 134 -6.17 0.04 -2.64
N PRO A 135 -6.88 -1.09 -2.45
CA PRO A 135 -8.27 -1.25 -2.87
C PRO A 135 -9.25 -0.72 -1.81
N TYR A 136 -9.06 0.52 -1.37
CA TYR A 136 -9.89 1.13 -0.33
C TYR A 136 -11.24 1.57 -0.88
N ALA A 137 -12.32 0.89 -0.48
CA ALA A 137 -13.66 1.08 -1.01
C ALA A 137 -14.32 2.40 -0.55
N ASP A 138 -13.87 2.96 0.57
CA ASP A 138 -14.35 4.20 1.19
C ASP A 138 -13.50 5.43 0.85
N VAL A 139 -12.49 5.32 -0.01
CA VAL A 139 -11.59 6.43 -0.36
C VAL A 139 -11.47 6.54 -1.88
N THR A 140 -12.35 7.34 -2.48
CA THR A 140 -12.38 7.58 -3.93
C THR A 140 -11.36 8.65 -4.36
N PRO A 141 -11.03 8.79 -5.66
CA PRO A 141 -10.15 9.85 -6.15
C PRO A 141 -10.65 11.27 -5.85
N ALA A 142 -11.94 11.44 -5.56
CA ALA A 142 -12.53 12.71 -5.16
C ALA A 142 -12.27 13.05 -3.67
N HIS A 143 -11.82 12.10 -2.86
CA HIS A 143 -11.50 12.36 -1.45
C HIS A 143 -10.30 13.32 -1.35
N PRO A 144 -10.36 14.41 -0.55
CA PRO A 144 -9.29 15.42 -0.46
C PRO A 144 -7.90 14.84 -0.20
N HIS A 145 -7.84 13.80 0.64
CA HIS A 145 -6.60 13.13 1.03
C HIS A 145 -6.31 11.81 0.28
N PHE A 146 -6.98 11.54 -0.85
CA PHE A 146 -6.83 10.30 -1.62
C PHE A 146 -5.36 9.90 -1.83
N MET A 147 -4.54 10.85 -2.29
CA MET A 147 -3.14 10.61 -2.60
C MET A 147 -2.31 10.20 -1.38
N ALA A 148 -2.48 10.89 -0.25
CA ALA A 148 -1.78 10.59 1.00
C ALA A 148 -2.21 9.22 1.55
N ILE A 149 -3.52 8.94 1.56
CA ILE A 149 -4.07 7.66 2.02
C ILE A 149 -3.52 6.50 1.18
N GLN A 150 -3.51 6.62 -0.15
CA GLN A 150 -2.99 5.59 -1.03
C GLN A 150 -1.48 5.35 -0.85
N ARG A 151 -0.68 6.42 -0.72
CA ARG A 151 0.77 6.32 -0.48
C ARG A 151 1.07 5.66 0.85
N ILE A 152 0.46 6.13 1.94
CA ILE A 152 0.67 5.57 3.27
C ILE A 152 0.14 4.14 3.36
N GLY A 153 -1.00 3.84 2.76
CA GLY A 153 -1.52 2.48 2.63
C GLY A 153 -0.52 1.52 1.97
N ALA A 154 0.11 1.96 0.88
CA ALA A 154 1.14 1.19 0.16
C ALA A 154 2.48 1.06 0.90
N THR A 155 2.65 1.69 2.06
CA THR A 155 3.79 1.41 2.97
C THR A 155 3.45 0.33 4.00
N GLY A 156 2.16 0.14 4.31
CA GLY A 156 1.66 -0.74 5.36
C GLY A 156 1.68 -0.11 6.75
N MET A 157 2.02 1.18 6.89
CA MET A 157 1.97 1.89 8.17
C MET A 157 0.53 2.15 8.63
N LEU A 158 -0.40 2.34 7.68
CA LEU A 158 -1.84 2.32 7.94
C LEU A 158 -2.50 1.25 7.08
N ARG A 159 -2.94 0.18 7.73
CA ARG A 159 -3.51 -1.01 7.07
C ARG A 159 -5.02 -0.87 6.95
N GLY A 160 -5.58 -1.29 5.81
CA GLY A 160 -7.02 -1.42 5.63
C GLY A 160 -7.53 -2.74 6.20
N LYS A 161 -8.85 -2.83 6.41
CA LYS A 161 -9.52 -4.05 6.87
C LYS A 161 -10.26 -4.71 5.70
N GLY A 162 -9.80 -5.90 5.32
CA GLY A 162 -10.47 -6.72 4.33
C GLY A 162 -11.78 -7.29 4.87
N GLN A 163 -12.85 -7.21 4.08
CA GLN A 163 -14.16 -7.77 4.35
C GLN A 163 -14.66 -8.46 3.07
N PRO A 164 -14.48 -9.79 2.97
CA PRO A 164 -15.12 -10.57 1.91
C PRO A 164 -16.64 -10.44 2.03
N ASN A 165 -17.32 -10.18 0.93
CA ASN A 165 -18.78 -10.09 0.90
C ASN A 165 -19.30 -10.59 -0.43
N ALA A 166 -19.68 -11.87 -0.47
CA ALA A 166 -20.24 -12.54 -1.63
C ALA A 166 -19.38 -12.28 -2.90
N TRP A 167 -19.87 -11.44 -3.81
CA TRP A 167 -19.26 -11.15 -5.12
C TRP A 167 -18.55 -9.79 -5.17
N ALA A 168 -18.66 -9.00 -4.09
CA ALA A 168 -18.15 -7.64 -4.00
C ALA A 168 -17.33 -7.49 -2.71
N ASN A 169 -16.15 -8.10 -2.70
CA ASN A 169 -15.27 -8.00 -1.55
C ASN A 169 -14.79 -6.56 -1.40
N ARG A 170 -14.61 -6.12 -0.16
CA ARG A 170 -14.20 -4.74 0.13
C ARG A 170 -12.98 -4.74 1.02
N THR A 171 -12.16 -3.72 0.87
CA THR A 171 -11.15 -3.38 1.88
C THR A 171 -11.45 -1.95 2.31
N TRP A 172 -11.58 -1.73 3.61
CA TRP A 172 -11.96 -0.44 4.18
C TRP A 172 -10.75 0.25 4.81
N PHE A 173 -10.58 1.54 4.54
CA PHE A 173 -9.55 2.34 5.18
C PHE A 173 -10.03 2.98 6.48
N TYR A 174 -11.31 3.33 6.60
CA TYR A 174 -11.93 4.10 7.69
C TYR A 174 -11.25 5.46 7.91
N PRO A 175 -11.35 6.42 6.97
CA PRO A 175 -10.62 7.68 7.04
C PRO A 175 -10.91 8.49 8.30
N ASP A 176 -12.18 8.55 8.72
CA ASP A 176 -12.64 9.38 9.84
C ASP A 176 -12.52 8.70 11.21
N SER A 177 -12.13 7.42 11.25
CA SER A 177 -11.96 6.74 12.54
C SER A 177 -10.64 7.12 13.18
N THR A 178 -10.61 7.08 14.51
CA THR A 178 -9.37 7.14 15.29
C THR A 178 -8.65 5.79 15.26
N ILE A 179 -7.42 5.75 15.77
CA ILE A 179 -6.59 4.55 15.82
C ILE A 179 -5.96 4.40 17.21
N ALA A 180 -5.89 3.18 17.73
CA ALA A 180 -5.15 2.89 18.96
C ALA A 180 -3.64 2.94 18.71
N THR A 181 -2.87 3.39 19.71
CA THR A 181 -1.41 3.50 19.61
C THR A 181 -0.77 2.13 19.34
N GLY A 182 -1.21 1.08 20.02
CA GLY A 182 -0.71 -0.29 19.78
C GLY A 182 -1.01 -0.80 18.37
N GLN A 183 -2.19 -0.47 17.82
CA GLN A 183 -2.54 -0.82 16.44
C GLN A 183 -1.59 -0.14 15.44
N PHE A 184 -1.32 1.16 15.60
CA PHE A 184 -0.36 1.87 14.76
C PHE A 184 1.05 1.27 14.87
N LEU A 185 1.55 1.08 16.09
CA LEU A 185 2.91 0.58 16.32
C LEU A 185 3.10 -0.86 15.81
N SER A 186 2.09 -1.73 15.95
CA SER A 186 2.14 -3.09 15.39
C SER A 186 2.30 -3.12 13.87
N ALA A 187 1.88 -2.06 13.18
CA ALA A 187 1.99 -1.96 11.74
C ALA A 187 3.42 -1.59 11.28
N ILE A 188 4.18 -0.92 12.14
CA ILE A 188 5.55 -0.47 11.86
C ILE A 188 6.53 -1.65 11.98
N PRO A 189 7.38 -1.92 10.98
CA PRO A 189 8.44 -2.92 11.08
C PRO A 189 9.42 -2.66 12.23
N PRO A 190 9.86 -3.68 13.00
CA PRO A 190 10.87 -3.52 14.06
C PRO A 190 12.17 -2.86 13.60
N ALA A 191 12.54 -3.09 12.33
CA ALA A 191 13.74 -2.49 11.74
C ALA A 191 13.62 -0.95 11.53
N LEU A 192 12.41 -0.39 11.57
CA LEU A 192 12.14 1.05 11.49
C LEU A 192 11.89 1.70 12.86
N LEU A 193 11.44 0.94 13.85
CA LEU A 193 11.21 1.43 15.21
C LEU A 193 11.43 0.27 16.18
N GLY A 194 12.38 0.43 17.09
CA GLY A 194 12.83 -0.60 18.03
C GLY A 194 11.76 -1.02 19.04
N ILE A 195 12.07 -2.07 19.80
CA ILE A 195 11.15 -2.66 20.80
C ILE A 195 11.03 -1.75 22.03
N LYS A 196 12.15 -1.19 22.50
CA LYS A 196 12.18 -0.32 23.69
C LYS A 196 11.27 0.90 23.54
N GLU A 197 11.25 1.48 22.34
CA GLU A 197 10.40 2.62 22.01
C GLU A 197 8.92 2.23 22.08
N ARG A 198 8.56 1.01 21.68
CA ARG A 198 7.17 0.52 21.68
C ARG A 198 6.66 0.20 23.08
N ASP A 199 7.50 -0.42 23.92
CA ASP A 199 7.11 -0.87 25.26
C ASP A 199 6.76 0.29 26.22
N GLN A 200 7.19 1.51 25.89
CA GLN A 200 6.85 2.71 26.65
C GLN A 200 5.46 3.27 26.34
N ALA A 201 4.78 2.77 25.30
CA ALA A 201 3.48 3.26 24.89
C ALA A 201 2.35 2.45 25.52
N ASP A 202 1.27 3.11 25.95
CA ASP A 202 0.02 2.42 26.26
C ASP A 202 -0.61 1.91 24.94
N PRO A 203 -0.69 0.59 24.71
CA PRO A 203 -1.20 0.05 23.45
C PRO A 203 -2.69 0.31 23.24
N ASN A 204 -3.46 0.52 24.31
CA ASN A 204 -4.91 0.71 24.27
C ASN A 204 -5.32 2.18 24.18
N ALA A 205 -4.42 3.10 24.51
CA ALA A 205 -4.67 4.53 24.37
C ALA A 205 -4.88 4.92 22.90
N LEU A 206 -5.86 5.80 22.66
CA LEU A 206 -6.03 6.41 21.34
C LEU A 206 -4.79 7.23 20.99
N LEU A 207 -4.34 7.12 19.75
CA LEU A 207 -3.21 7.88 19.25
C LEU A 207 -3.62 9.34 19.09
N THR A 208 -2.95 10.24 19.82
CA THR A 208 -3.18 11.69 19.74
C THR A 208 -2.33 12.33 18.65
N ILE A 209 -2.60 13.60 18.32
CA ILE A 209 -1.74 14.39 17.43
C ILE A 209 -0.32 14.48 18.02
N GLU A 210 -0.18 14.80 19.30
CA GLU A 210 1.11 14.84 20.00
C GLU A 210 1.88 13.52 19.91
N GLY A 211 1.19 12.40 20.21
CA GLY A 211 1.77 11.06 20.09
C GLY A 211 2.25 10.78 18.67
N SER A 212 1.47 11.18 17.66
CA SER A 212 1.82 11.03 16.25
C SER A 212 3.09 11.81 15.88
N LEU A 213 3.24 13.05 16.36
CA LEU A 213 4.43 13.87 16.13
C LEU A 213 5.68 13.26 16.78
N ARG A 214 5.54 12.70 17.99
CA ARG A 214 6.62 11.97 18.68
C ARG A 214 7.06 10.74 17.89
N TRP A 215 6.14 9.91 17.41
CA TRP A 215 6.49 8.73 16.59
C TRP A 215 7.12 9.13 15.26
N LEU A 216 6.61 10.21 14.65
CA LEU A 216 7.14 10.74 13.41
C LEU A 216 8.59 11.18 13.57
N TYR A 217 8.95 11.84 14.68
CA TYR A 217 10.33 12.20 15.01
C TYR A 217 11.26 10.97 15.02
N LEU A 218 10.87 9.90 15.73
CA LEU A 218 11.69 8.67 15.81
C LEU A 218 11.84 8.00 14.44
N LEU A 219 10.75 7.92 13.68
CA LEU A 219 10.76 7.35 12.33
C LEU A 219 11.62 8.18 11.37
N ARG A 220 11.61 9.52 11.49
CA ARG A 220 12.47 10.41 10.68
C ARG A 220 13.95 10.21 10.97
N GLN A 221 14.34 10.07 12.24
CA GLN A 221 15.73 9.76 12.59
C GLN A 221 16.18 8.45 11.95
N ARG A 222 15.32 7.43 12.00
CA ARG A 222 15.61 6.15 11.36
C ARG A 222 15.68 6.28 9.84
N ALA A 223 14.74 6.99 9.22
CA ALA A 223 14.73 7.25 7.78
C ALA A 223 16.03 7.89 7.30
N ALA A 224 16.54 8.88 8.06
CA ALA A 224 17.76 9.60 7.72
C ALA A 224 19.02 8.73 7.73
N SER A 225 18.99 7.55 8.36
CA SER A 225 20.16 6.66 8.40
C SER A 225 20.33 5.80 7.15
N PHE A 226 19.30 5.69 6.29
CA PHE A 226 19.33 4.80 5.12
C PHE A 226 18.71 5.37 3.84
N SER A 227 17.83 6.38 3.95
CA SER A 227 17.24 7.01 2.78
C SER A 227 18.33 7.69 1.95
N LYS A 228 18.23 7.56 0.61
CA LYS A 228 19.08 8.30 -0.33
C LYS A 228 18.67 9.76 -0.47
N ASN A 229 17.48 10.12 0.01
CA ASN A 229 17.00 11.49 -0.02
C ASN A 229 17.57 12.25 1.20
N ASN A 230 17.85 13.53 1.02
CA ASN A 230 18.23 14.38 2.13
C ASN A 230 17.01 14.64 3.03
N ILE A 231 16.97 13.98 4.19
CA ILE A 231 15.91 14.15 5.19
C ILE A 231 16.42 15.15 6.25
N PRO A 232 15.81 16.35 6.36
CA PRO A 232 16.23 17.33 7.35
C PRO A 232 16.12 16.79 8.79
N GLN A 233 17.11 17.09 9.62
CA GLN A 233 17.05 16.77 11.05
C GLN A 233 16.19 17.82 11.76
N TRP A 234 15.06 17.37 12.30
CA TRP A 234 14.12 18.19 13.07
C TRP A 234 13.91 17.53 14.42
N ASP A 235 13.89 18.34 15.47
CA ASP A 235 13.40 17.90 16.77
C ASP A 235 11.85 17.86 16.79
N VAL A 236 11.30 17.38 17.90
CA VAL A 236 9.84 17.28 18.08
C VAL A 236 9.17 18.65 18.03
N ALA A 237 9.82 19.70 18.55
CA ALA A 237 9.29 21.06 18.54
C ALA A 237 9.12 21.58 17.11
N LYS A 238 10.14 21.40 16.26
CA LYS A 238 10.09 21.81 14.86
C LYS A 238 9.07 21.01 14.06
N ILE A 239 8.96 19.70 14.31
CA ILE A 239 7.93 18.86 13.69
C ILE A 239 6.52 19.35 14.07
N SER A 240 6.31 19.68 15.33
CA SER A 240 5.03 20.23 15.81
C SER A 240 4.70 21.58 15.17
N GLU A 241 5.67 22.50 15.12
CA GLU A 241 5.55 23.79 14.45
C GLU A 241 5.16 23.63 12.97
N LEU A 242 5.84 22.74 12.25
CA LEU A 242 5.54 22.46 10.84
C LEU A 242 4.15 21.84 10.66
N ALA A 243 3.75 20.92 11.53
CA ALA A 243 2.42 20.32 11.48
C ALA A 243 1.33 21.38 11.70
N GLN A 244 1.48 22.22 12.73
CA GLN A 244 0.52 23.29 13.04
C GLN A 244 0.43 24.32 11.93
N ALA A 245 1.58 24.77 11.40
CA ALA A 245 1.65 25.78 10.36
C ALA A 245 0.99 25.32 9.03
N ASN A 246 1.10 24.03 8.70
CA ASN A 246 0.57 23.49 7.45
C ASN A 246 -0.81 22.84 7.59
N TRP A 247 -1.33 22.65 8.81
CA TRP A 247 -2.55 21.86 9.08
C TRP A 247 -3.74 22.28 8.21
N LYS A 248 -4.07 23.58 8.20
CA LYS A 248 -5.15 24.12 7.36
C LYS A 248 -4.84 23.99 5.87
N GLY A 249 -3.58 24.16 5.47
CA GLY A 249 -3.14 24.00 4.08
C GLY A 249 -3.31 22.56 3.57
N TRP A 250 -3.24 21.58 4.47
CA TRP A 250 -3.56 20.19 4.18
C TRP A 250 -5.05 19.86 4.24
N GLN A 251 -5.92 20.87 4.34
CA GLN A 251 -7.36 20.72 4.47
C GLN A 251 -7.76 19.90 5.72
N LEU A 252 -7.00 20.05 6.80
CA LEU A 252 -7.30 19.47 8.11
C LEU A 252 -7.80 20.57 9.06
N ASN A 253 -8.66 20.20 10.00
CA ASN A 253 -9.31 21.12 10.94
C ASN A 253 -8.99 20.77 12.40
N ASP A 254 -9.37 21.67 13.31
CA ASP A 254 -9.36 21.42 14.76
C ASP A 254 -8.02 20.93 15.33
N PHE A 255 -6.90 21.54 14.93
CA PHE A 255 -5.59 21.14 15.45
C PHE A 255 -5.53 21.32 16.97
N SER A 256 -5.40 20.20 17.69
CA SER A 256 -5.20 20.16 19.14
C SER A 256 -4.33 18.97 19.50
N LEU A 257 -3.24 19.21 20.21
CA LEU A 257 -2.22 18.18 20.48
C LEU A 257 -2.78 16.97 21.25
N GLN A 258 -3.73 17.22 22.16
CA GLN A 258 -4.27 16.21 23.07
C GLN A 258 -5.40 15.38 22.45
N ARG A 259 -6.02 15.83 21.36
CA ARG A 259 -7.12 15.08 20.78
C ARG A 259 -6.61 13.85 20.00
N PRO A 260 -7.42 12.78 19.93
CA PRO A 260 -7.18 11.68 19.01
C PRO A 260 -7.06 12.16 17.57
N ILE A 261 -6.08 11.62 16.84
CA ILE A 261 -5.92 11.84 15.40
C ILE A 261 -6.79 10.84 14.64
N THR A 262 -7.43 11.29 13.56
CA THR A 262 -8.10 10.38 12.63
C THR A 262 -7.08 9.69 11.72
N ARG A 263 -7.48 8.60 11.06
CA ARG A 263 -6.59 7.86 10.15
C ARG A 263 -6.25 8.64 8.89
N SER A 264 -7.17 9.45 8.37
CA SER A 264 -6.92 10.35 7.24
C SER A 264 -5.91 11.44 7.60
N GLU A 265 -6.09 12.10 8.75
CA GLU A 265 -5.14 13.10 9.27
C GLU A 265 -3.75 12.49 9.50
N LEU A 266 -3.69 11.29 10.10
CA LEU A 266 -2.43 10.59 10.31
C LEU A 266 -1.76 10.22 8.98
N ALA A 267 -2.52 9.81 7.97
CA ALA A 267 -1.98 9.55 6.63
C ALA A 267 -1.37 10.82 6.04
N VAL A 268 -2.06 11.95 6.10
CA VAL A 268 -1.57 13.25 5.62
C VAL A 268 -0.32 13.70 6.37
N LEU A 269 -0.30 13.56 7.70
CA LEU A 269 0.83 13.92 8.54
C LEU A 269 2.08 13.09 8.20
N LEU A 270 1.93 11.76 8.11
CA LEU A 270 3.02 10.86 7.73
C LEU A 270 3.49 11.13 6.29
N ASP A 271 2.57 11.35 5.36
CA ASP A 271 2.91 11.58 3.97
C ASP A 271 3.68 12.90 3.78
N SER A 272 3.26 13.95 4.48
CA SER A 272 3.82 15.30 4.34
C SER A 272 5.14 15.48 5.10
N LEU A 273 5.22 14.94 6.32
CA LEU A 273 6.36 15.17 7.20
C LEU A 273 7.30 13.97 7.32
N LEU A 274 6.97 12.79 6.80
CA LEU A 274 7.90 11.66 6.76
C LEU A 274 8.15 11.17 5.32
N ASP A 275 7.16 11.29 4.43
CA ASP A 275 7.16 10.74 3.07
C ASP A 275 7.76 9.32 3.01
N PRO A 276 7.22 8.35 3.78
CA PRO A 276 7.75 7.00 3.81
C PRO A 276 7.61 6.31 2.44
N PHE A 277 6.69 6.77 1.59
CA PHE A 277 6.52 6.24 0.24
C PHE A 277 7.75 6.52 -0.64
N SER A 278 8.35 7.70 -0.55
CA SER A 278 9.61 8.02 -1.26
C SER A 278 10.84 7.59 -0.49
N ASN A 279 10.84 7.73 0.83
CA ASN A 279 12.03 7.56 1.67
C ASN A 279 12.32 6.09 2.00
N TYR A 280 11.31 5.20 1.90
CA TYR A 280 11.47 3.76 2.15
C TYR A 280 11.34 2.99 0.83
N PRO A 281 12.41 2.93 0.01
CA PRO A 281 12.37 2.21 -1.25
C PRO A 281 12.08 0.73 -1.00
N VAL A 282 11.29 0.13 -1.87
CA VAL A 282 10.96 -1.30 -1.84
C VAL A 282 11.45 -1.99 -3.10
N ASN A 283 11.95 -3.21 -2.98
CA ASN A 283 12.20 -4.07 -4.12
C ASN A 283 10.89 -4.69 -4.65
N HIS A 284 10.97 -5.49 -5.71
CA HIS A 284 9.79 -6.15 -6.30
C HIS A 284 9.10 -7.15 -5.36
N GLN A 285 9.80 -7.63 -4.32
CA GLN A 285 9.24 -8.50 -3.28
C GLN A 285 8.57 -7.70 -2.13
N GLY A 286 8.53 -6.36 -2.21
CA GLY A 286 7.95 -5.49 -1.20
C GLY A 286 8.84 -5.26 0.04
N VAL A 287 10.07 -5.75 0.03
CA VAL A 287 11.01 -5.60 1.15
C VAL A 287 11.61 -4.20 1.11
N ILE A 288 11.54 -3.49 2.23
CA ILE A 288 12.15 -2.17 2.41
C ILE A 288 13.67 -2.33 2.34
N GLN A 289 14.31 -1.52 1.51
CA GLN A 289 15.77 -1.47 1.39
C GLN A 289 16.28 -0.44 2.41
N LEU A 290 16.66 -0.94 3.59
CA LEU A 290 17.32 -0.20 4.67
C LEU A 290 18.84 -0.16 4.46
#